data_AF-A0A2X0J8F3-F1
#
_entry.id   AF-A0A2X0J8F3-F1
#
_cell.length_a   1.000
_cell.length_b   1.000
_cell.length_c   1.000
_cell.angle_alpha   90.00
_cell.angle_beta   90.00
_cell.angle_gamma   90.00
#
_symmetry.space_group_name_H-M   'P 1'
#
loop_
_entity.id
_entity.type
_entity.pdbx_description
1 polymer ?
#
loop_
_entity_poly.entity_id
_entity_poly.type
_entity_poly.pdbx_seq_one_letter_code
_entity_poly.pdbx_strand_id
1 'polypeptide(L)'
;MLTLADLGVLRDVRLDADGGVTAVLTPTYTGCPALAEMRADLVAALHDAGFAEARVETQLSPAWSTDDITAAGRRKLAEAGIAPPGAAPRRAPGPVPLTLGATRVADVHCPRCGSADTEETSRFGATACKALRRCRACREPFEQVKEI
;
A
#
# COMPACT_ATOMS: atom_id res chain seq x y z
N MET A 1 8.75 1.39 -12.76
CA MET A 1 8.35 2.39 -11.74
C MET A 1 7.00 2.01 -11.15
N LEU A 2 6.85 2.10 -9.83
CA LEU A 2 5.61 1.84 -9.08
C LEU A 2 4.74 3.11 -9.03
N THR A 3 3.42 2.98 -9.13
CA THR A 3 2.47 4.11 -9.16
C THR A 3 1.37 3.99 -8.10
N LEU A 4 0.64 5.07 -7.84
CA LEU A 4 -0.52 5.06 -6.93
C LEU A 4 -1.65 4.15 -7.44
N ALA A 5 -1.82 4.06 -8.76
CA ALA A 5 -2.76 3.13 -9.38
C ALA A 5 -2.34 1.67 -9.18
N ASP A 6 -1.03 1.37 -9.30
CA ASP A 6 -0.51 0.01 -9.05
C ASP A 6 -0.82 -0.47 -7.61
N LEU A 7 -0.78 0.46 -6.65
CA LEU A 7 -1.05 0.24 -5.22
C LEU A 7 -2.54 0.27 -4.86
N GLY A 8 -3.43 0.63 -5.79
CA GLY A 8 -4.86 0.81 -5.52
C GLY A 8 -5.17 1.99 -4.59
N VAL A 9 -4.21 2.89 -4.38
CA VAL A 9 -4.37 4.13 -3.60
C VAL A 9 -5.16 5.16 -4.40
N LEU A 10 -4.96 5.21 -5.72
CA LEU A 10 -5.81 5.97 -6.65
C LEU A 10 -7.06 5.13 -6.97
N ARG A 11 -8.23 5.60 -6.53
CA ARG A 11 -9.51 4.88 -6.64
C ARG A 11 -10.29 5.22 -7.88
N ASP A 12 -10.27 6.49 -8.25
CA ASP A 12 -11.12 7.00 -9.31
C ASP A 12 -10.55 8.30 -9.84
N VAL A 13 -10.88 8.62 -11.09
CA VAL A 13 -10.59 9.89 -11.74
C VAL A 13 -11.80 10.25 -12.58
N ARG A 14 -12.46 11.35 -12.24
CA ARG A 14 -13.69 11.81 -12.86
C ARG A 14 -13.46 13.13 -13.55
N LEU A 15 -14.05 13.30 -14.72
CA LEU A 15 -14.15 14.59 -15.38
C LEU A 15 -15.43 15.28 -14.93
N ASP A 16 -15.31 16.53 -14.53
CA ASP A 16 -16.44 17.37 -14.16
C ASP A 16 -17.09 17.95 -15.43
N ALA A 17 -18.38 18.30 -15.36
CA ALA A 17 -19.12 18.84 -16.51
C ALA A 17 -18.51 20.14 -17.07
N ASP A 18 -17.83 20.92 -16.21
CA ASP A 18 -17.20 22.19 -16.56
C ASP A 18 -15.74 22.02 -17.07
N GLY A 19 -15.30 20.77 -17.32
CA GLY A 19 -13.96 20.47 -17.81
C GLY A 19 -12.88 20.34 -16.72
N GLY A 20 -13.27 20.40 -15.44
CA GLY A 20 -12.40 20.08 -14.30
C GLY A 20 -12.14 18.58 -14.15
N VAL A 21 -11.20 18.23 -13.29
CA VAL A 21 -10.86 16.84 -12.96
C VAL A 21 -10.82 16.63 -11.45
N THR A 22 -11.50 15.58 -11.00
CA THR A 22 -11.51 15.16 -9.60
C THR A 22 -10.95 13.75 -9.47
N ALA A 23 -9.81 13.61 -8.80
CA ALA A 23 -9.22 12.33 -8.48
C ALA A 23 -9.53 11.92 -7.04
N VAL A 24 -9.67 10.62 -6.81
CA VAL A 24 -10.02 10.08 -5.49
C VAL A 24 -8.89 9.22 -4.98
N LEU A 25 -8.36 9.57 -3.80
CA LEU A 25 -7.36 8.79 -3.11
C LEU A 25 -7.94 8.11 -1.87
N THR A 26 -7.53 6.88 -1.62
CA THR A 26 -7.74 6.20 -0.33
C THR A 26 -6.40 5.96 0.35
N PRO A 27 -6.23 6.30 1.63
CA PRO A 27 -4.96 6.07 2.31
C PRO A 27 -4.83 4.60 2.73
N THR A 28 -3.63 4.04 2.69
CA THR A 28 -3.36 2.65 3.14
C THR A 28 -3.62 2.44 4.64
N TYR A 29 -3.65 3.52 5.41
CA TYR A 29 -4.19 3.58 6.77
C TYR A 29 -4.61 5.02 7.08
N THR A 30 -5.54 5.23 8.00
CA THR A 30 -6.20 6.52 8.23
C THR A 30 -5.25 7.68 8.58
N GLY A 31 -4.08 7.39 9.16
CA GLY A 31 -3.09 8.37 9.58
C GLY A 31 -1.86 8.47 8.68
N CYS A 32 -1.98 8.12 7.39
CA CYS A 32 -0.84 8.12 6.46
C CYS A 32 -0.27 9.55 6.27
N PRO A 33 0.97 9.84 6.69
CA PRO A 33 1.55 11.17 6.53
C PRO A 33 1.81 11.53 5.06
N ALA A 34 2.05 10.53 4.21
CA ALA A 34 2.29 10.74 2.79
C ALA A 34 1.04 11.16 2.00
N LEU A 35 -0.16 11.12 2.61
CA LEU A 35 -1.39 11.47 1.90
C LEU A 35 -1.41 12.93 1.43
N ALA A 36 -0.86 13.85 2.21
CA ALA A 36 -0.79 15.27 1.84
C ALA A 36 0.13 15.47 0.62
N GLU A 37 1.31 14.86 0.63
CA GLU A 37 2.25 14.91 -0.50
C GLU A 37 1.66 14.28 -1.75
N MET A 38 1.08 13.07 -1.64
CA MET A 38 0.42 12.41 -2.78
C MET A 38 -0.70 13.27 -3.38
N ARG A 39 -1.43 14.05 -2.57
CA ARG A 39 -2.44 14.99 -3.07
C ARG A 39 -1.82 16.14 -3.85
N ALA A 40 -0.78 16.75 -3.29
CA ALA A 40 -0.08 17.85 -3.93
C ALA A 40 0.53 17.42 -5.28
N ASP A 41 1.20 16.27 -5.30
CA ASP A 41 1.79 15.68 -6.51
C ASP A 41 0.73 15.40 -7.58
N LEU A 42 -0.44 14.90 -7.17
CA LEU A 42 -1.50 14.59 -8.13
C LEU A 42 -2.12 15.85 -8.72
N VAL A 43 -2.34 16.90 -7.91
CA VAL A 43 -2.80 18.21 -8.41
C VAL A 43 -1.80 18.78 -9.40
N ALA A 44 -0.52 18.77 -9.08
CA ALA A 44 0.55 19.23 -9.97
C ALA A 44 0.55 18.45 -11.29
N ALA A 45 0.51 17.11 -11.22
CA ALA A 45 0.49 16.26 -12.41
C ALA A 45 -0.76 16.49 -13.30
N LEU A 46 -1.92 16.79 -12.70
CA LEU A 46 -3.15 17.09 -13.44
C LEU A 46 -3.08 18.48 -14.09
N HIS A 47 -2.51 19.48 -13.42
CA HIS A 47 -2.25 20.79 -14.00
C HIS A 47 -1.27 20.70 -15.19
N ASP A 48 -0.19 19.95 -15.05
CA ASP A 48 0.78 19.70 -16.12
C ASP A 48 0.15 18.97 -17.32
N ALA A 49 -0.89 18.18 -17.07
CA ALA A 49 -1.70 17.54 -18.11
C ALA A 49 -2.72 18.47 -18.79
N GLY A 50 -2.83 19.73 -18.36
CA GLY A 50 -3.67 20.77 -18.96
C GLY A 50 -5.02 21.01 -18.26
N PHE A 51 -5.29 20.36 -17.11
CA PHE A 51 -6.50 20.64 -16.34
C PHE A 51 -6.29 21.87 -15.46
N ALA A 52 -6.99 22.97 -15.76
CA ALA A 52 -6.90 24.20 -14.95
C ALA A 52 -7.54 24.03 -13.56
N GLU A 53 -8.61 23.22 -13.48
CA GLU A 53 -9.34 22.93 -12.25
C GLU A 53 -9.08 21.46 -11.85
N ALA A 54 -8.08 21.22 -10.99
CA ALA A 54 -7.80 19.89 -10.46
C ALA A 54 -8.14 19.81 -8.96
N ARG A 55 -8.89 18.76 -8.59
CA ARG A 55 -9.30 18.48 -7.20
C ARG A 55 -8.91 17.06 -6.84
N VAL A 56 -8.58 16.86 -5.57
CA VAL A 56 -8.31 15.53 -5.02
C VAL A 56 -9.16 15.31 -3.78
N GLU A 57 -9.95 14.24 -3.77
CA GLU A 57 -10.82 13.86 -2.64
C GLU A 57 -10.18 12.72 -1.83
N THR A 58 -10.43 12.68 -0.51
CA THR A 58 -10.06 11.53 0.33
C THR A 58 -11.28 10.63 0.53
N GLN A 59 -11.17 9.38 0.11
CA GLN A 59 -12.14 8.35 0.43
C GLN A 59 -11.64 7.46 1.55
N LEU A 60 -12.36 7.44 2.68
CA LEU A 60 -12.09 6.56 3.82
C LEU A 60 -12.98 5.32 3.85
N SER A 61 -14.06 5.29 3.06
CA SER A 61 -14.98 4.16 2.96
C SER A 61 -15.37 3.87 1.49
N PRO A 62 -15.24 2.62 1.01
CA PRO A 62 -14.62 1.48 1.72
C PRO A 62 -13.13 1.74 2.01
N ALA A 63 -12.62 1.13 3.08
CA ALA A 63 -11.22 1.24 3.44
C ALA A 63 -10.33 0.57 2.38
N TRP A 64 -9.10 1.06 2.26
CA TRP A 64 -8.07 0.36 1.49
C TRP A 64 -7.74 -1.01 2.08
N SER A 65 -7.52 -1.97 1.20
CA SER A 65 -7.13 -3.34 1.47
C SER A 65 -5.86 -3.67 0.69
N THR A 66 -5.03 -4.54 1.25
CA THR A 66 -3.88 -5.06 0.51
C THR A 66 -4.27 -5.82 -0.77
N ASP A 67 -5.52 -6.29 -0.87
CA ASP A 67 -6.05 -6.88 -2.10
C ASP A 67 -6.21 -5.88 -3.25
N ASP A 68 -6.20 -4.56 -2.97
CA ASP A 68 -6.26 -3.51 -3.99
C ASP A 68 -4.96 -3.35 -4.77
N ILE A 69 -3.84 -3.91 -4.27
CA ILE A 69 -2.56 -3.88 -4.97
C ILE A 69 -2.64 -4.84 -6.17
N THR A 70 -2.49 -4.25 -7.35
CA THR A 70 -2.50 -4.98 -8.63
C THR A 70 -1.35 -5.99 -8.71
N ALA A 71 -1.47 -7.00 -9.57
CA ALA A 71 -0.39 -7.95 -9.84
C ALA A 71 0.89 -7.25 -10.33
N ALA A 72 0.75 -6.21 -11.16
CA ALA A 72 1.86 -5.38 -11.60
C ALA A 72 2.50 -4.61 -10.42
N GLY A 73 1.68 -4.08 -9.51
CA GLY A 73 2.15 -3.42 -8.28
C GLY A 73 2.94 -4.35 -7.37
N ARG A 74 2.45 -5.58 -7.14
CA ARG A 74 3.18 -6.58 -6.34
C ARG A 74 4.53 -6.93 -6.95
N ARG A 75 4.59 -7.08 -8.28
CA ARG A 75 5.86 -7.32 -8.98
C ARG A 75 6.81 -6.13 -8.85
N LYS A 76 6.32 -4.91 -9.11
CA LYS A 76 7.12 -3.67 -9.03
C LYS A 76 7.63 -3.40 -7.61
N LEU A 77 6.86 -3.76 -6.56
CA LEU A 77 7.32 -3.73 -5.17
C LEU A 77 8.51 -4.67 -4.96
N ALA A 78 8.39 -5.93 -5.41
CA ALA A 78 9.46 -6.91 -5.28
C ALA A 78 10.71 -6.51 -6.06
N GLU A 79 10.56 -6.00 -7.28
CA GLU A 79 11.65 -5.41 -8.09
C GLU A 79 12.35 -4.24 -7.36
N ALA A 80 11.60 -3.46 -6.57
CA ALA A 80 12.13 -2.38 -5.74
C ALA A 80 12.73 -2.87 -4.40
N GLY A 81 12.83 -4.18 -4.18
CA GLY A 81 13.38 -4.76 -2.95
C GLY A 81 12.43 -4.71 -1.76
N ILE A 82 11.13 -4.45 -1.99
CA ILE A 82 10.09 -4.43 -0.95
C ILE A 82 9.25 -5.69 -1.09
N ALA A 83 9.18 -6.50 -0.04
CA ALA A 83 8.33 -7.68 -0.04
C ALA A 83 6.85 -7.24 -0.13
N PRO A 84 6.11 -7.70 -1.16
CA PRO A 84 4.69 -7.39 -1.27
C PRO A 84 3.92 -8.06 -0.12
N PRO A 85 2.77 -7.50 0.28
CA PRO A 85 1.93 -8.14 1.29
C PRO A 85 1.34 -9.44 0.74
N GLY A 86 0.92 -10.33 1.63
CA GLY A 86 0.00 -11.41 1.33
C GLY A 86 -1.41 -10.92 0.96
N ALA A 87 -2.38 -11.83 1.02
CA ALA A 87 -3.79 -11.51 0.88
C ALA A 87 -4.33 -10.83 2.15
N ALA A 88 -5.30 -9.94 1.99
CA ALA A 88 -5.92 -9.27 3.12
C ALA A 88 -6.63 -10.28 4.04
N PRO A 89 -6.59 -10.10 5.38
CA PRO A 89 -7.30 -10.97 6.30
C PRO A 89 -8.81 -10.96 6.06
N ARG A 90 -9.39 -12.10 5.66
CA ARG A 90 -10.84 -12.23 5.49
C ARG A 90 -11.53 -12.27 6.85
N ARG A 91 -12.50 -11.38 7.06
CA ARG A 91 -13.34 -11.38 8.26
C ARG A 91 -14.64 -12.12 7.98
N ALA A 92 -14.93 -13.14 8.78
CA ALA A 92 -16.26 -13.77 8.76
C ALA A 92 -17.31 -12.77 9.29
N PRO A 93 -18.57 -12.82 8.79
CA PRO A 93 -19.64 -12.05 9.37
C PRO A 93 -19.87 -12.45 10.84
N GLY A 94 -20.17 -11.46 11.69
CA GLY A 94 -20.37 -11.65 13.13
C GLY A 94 -19.31 -10.97 14.00
N PRO A 95 -19.26 -11.31 15.30
CA PRO A 95 -18.28 -10.75 16.23
C PRO A 95 -16.84 -11.04 15.80
N VAL A 96 -15.92 -10.08 16.01
CA VAL A 96 -14.49 -10.28 15.75
C VAL A 96 -13.91 -11.15 16.87
N PRO A 97 -13.49 -12.40 16.60
CA PRO A 97 -12.98 -13.27 17.65
C PRO A 97 -11.60 -12.79 18.12
N LEU A 98 -11.40 -12.76 19.44
CA LEU A 98 -10.08 -12.53 20.02
C LEU A 98 -9.31 -13.85 20.05
N THR A 99 -8.36 -14.03 19.14
CA THR A 99 -7.44 -15.17 19.16
C THR A 99 -6.27 -14.86 20.07
N LEU A 100 -6.21 -15.49 21.24
CA LEU A 100 -5.07 -15.42 22.14
C LEU A 100 -4.08 -16.53 21.77
N GLY A 101 -2.94 -16.16 21.22
CA GLY A 101 -1.91 -17.09 20.77
C GLY A 101 -0.68 -16.36 20.26
N ALA A 102 0.30 -17.12 19.75
CA ALA A 102 1.47 -16.52 19.12
C ALA A 102 1.05 -15.59 17.97
N THR A 103 1.69 -14.42 17.88
CA THR A 103 1.45 -13.48 16.78
C THR A 103 1.70 -14.19 15.47
N ARG A 104 0.68 -14.27 14.60
CA ARG A 104 0.84 -14.84 13.26
C ARG A 104 1.90 -14.06 12.52
N VAL A 105 3.00 -14.73 12.18
CA VAL A 105 4.01 -14.20 11.28
C VAL A 105 3.55 -14.50 9.86
N ALA A 106 3.32 -13.45 9.07
CA ALA A 106 3.00 -13.63 7.65
C ALA A 106 4.15 -14.39 6.95
N ASP A 107 3.78 -15.31 6.06
CA ASP A 107 4.72 -16.02 5.19
C ASP A 107 5.28 -15.04 4.14
N VAL A 108 6.48 -14.54 4.40
CA VAL A 108 7.07 -13.43 3.66
C VAL A 108 8.39 -13.87 3.09
N HIS A 109 8.43 -13.86 1.77
CA HIS A 109 9.59 -14.28 1.00
C HIS A 109 10.53 -13.10 0.79
N CYS A 110 11.83 -13.35 0.91
CA CYS A 110 12.85 -12.35 0.64
C CYS A 110 12.77 -11.90 -0.83
N PRO A 111 12.63 -10.59 -1.12
CA PRO A 111 12.51 -10.10 -2.49
C PRO A 111 13.80 -10.29 -3.32
N ARG A 112 14.92 -10.60 -2.66
CA ARG A 112 16.22 -10.79 -3.32
C ARG A 112 16.52 -12.25 -3.70
N CYS A 113 16.29 -13.20 -2.79
CA CYS A 113 16.64 -14.61 -2.99
C CYS A 113 15.43 -15.56 -2.98
N GLY A 114 14.24 -15.06 -2.70
CA GLY A 114 13.01 -15.87 -2.64
C GLY A 114 12.87 -16.75 -1.40
N SER A 115 13.83 -16.76 -0.47
CA SER A 115 13.72 -17.59 0.74
C SER A 115 12.59 -17.13 1.65
N ALA A 116 11.80 -18.09 2.17
CA ALA A 116 10.80 -17.88 3.21
C ALA A 116 11.40 -17.81 4.63
N ASP A 117 12.70 -18.10 4.79
CA ASP A 117 13.40 -18.02 6.07
C ASP A 117 13.70 -16.57 6.44
N THR A 118 12.66 -15.86 6.90
CA THR A 118 12.70 -14.43 7.22
C THR A 118 12.17 -14.16 8.62
N GLU A 119 12.82 -13.25 9.33
CA GLU A 119 12.41 -12.79 10.65
C GLU A 119 11.99 -11.32 10.60
N GLU A 120 10.93 -10.96 11.31
CA GLU A 120 10.61 -9.55 11.56
C GLU A 120 11.58 -9.02 12.62
N THR A 121 12.31 -7.95 12.30
CA THR A 121 13.23 -7.30 13.24
C THR A 121 12.60 -6.06 13.86
N SER A 122 11.66 -5.42 13.16
CA SER A 122 10.84 -4.32 13.69
C SER A 122 9.47 -4.31 13.03
N ARG A 123 8.43 -4.09 13.84
CA ARG A 123 7.06 -3.98 13.34
C ARG A 123 6.81 -2.71 12.51
N PHE A 124 7.71 -1.74 12.59
CA PHE A 124 7.66 -0.47 11.86
C PHE A 124 8.99 -0.22 11.13
N GLY A 125 8.90 0.00 9.82
CA GLY A 125 10.02 0.41 8.97
C GLY A 125 10.07 1.94 8.80
N ALA A 126 10.39 2.40 7.59
CA ALA A 126 10.39 3.83 7.27
C ALA A 126 8.98 4.45 7.34
N THR A 127 7.94 3.64 7.16
CA THR A 127 6.54 4.05 7.30
C THR A 127 5.75 3.08 8.16
N ALA A 128 4.66 3.54 8.77
CA ALA A 128 3.83 2.71 9.64
C ALA A 128 3.13 1.55 8.91
N CYS A 129 2.93 1.65 7.59
CA CYS A 129 2.39 0.56 6.77
C CYS A 129 3.42 -0.51 6.42
N LYS A 130 4.71 -0.31 6.75
CA LYS A 130 5.78 -1.26 6.49
C LYS A 130 6.37 -1.84 7.78
N ALA A 131 6.90 -3.05 7.68
CA ALA A 131 7.73 -3.70 8.69
C ALA A 131 9.14 -3.88 8.16
N LEU A 132 10.13 -3.92 9.05
CA LEU A 132 11.52 -4.25 8.70
C LEU A 132 11.77 -5.73 9.01
N ARG A 133 12.36 -6.42 8.04
CA ARG A 133 12.67 -7.85 8.13
C ARG A 133 14.12 -8.12 7.75
N ARG A 134 14.61 -9.29 8.14
CA ARG A 134 15.90 -9.83 7.71
C ARG A 134 15.71 -11.24 7.17
N CYS A 135 16.30 -11.53 6.02
CA CYS A 135 16.39 -12.90 5.53
C CYS A 135 17.54 -13.62 6.22
N ARG A 136 17.29 -14.79 6.82
CA ARG A 136 18.36 -15.57 7.48
C ARG A 136 19.23 -16.32 6.47
N ALA A 137 18.70 -16.64 5.28
CA ALA A 137 19.45 -17.33 4.22
C ALA A 137 20.50 -16.43 3.55
N CYS A 138 20.11 -15.25 3.05
CA CYS A 138 21.04 -14.31 2.39
C CYS A 138 21.55 -13.18 3.29
N ARG A 139 21.03 -13.07 4.52
CA ARG A 139 21.39 -12.06 5.55
C ARG A 139 21.02 -10.62 5.22
N GLU A 140 20.31 -10.37 4.13
CA GLU A 140 19.89 -9.03 3.73
C GLU A 140 18.68 -8.52 4.54
N PRO A 141 18.69 -7.24 4.97
CA PRO A 141 17.51 -6.56 5.46
C PRO A 141 16.60 -6.13 4.29
N PHE A 142 15.29 -6.10 4.53
CA PHE A 142 14.32 -5.61 3.55
C PHE A 142 13.04 -5.11 4.24
N GLU A 143 12.28 -4.26 3.55
CA GLU A 143 10.96 -3.83 4.01
C GLU A 143 9.87 -4.77 3.49
N GLN A 144 8.84 -4.99 4.28
CA GLN A 144 7.60 -5.65 3.89
C GLN A 144 6.45 -4.66 4.01
N VAL A 145 5.59 -4.55 2.99
CA VAL A 145 4.28 -3.90 3.17
C VAL A 145 3.39 -4.85 3.98
N LYS A 146 2.81 -4.37 5.08
CA LYS A 146 1.98 -5.22 5.96
C LYS A 146 0.62 -5.48 5.34
N GLU A 147 0.10 -6.69 5.57
CA GLU A 147 -1.26 -7.10 5.24
C GLU A 147 -2.27 -6.35 6.13
N ILE A 148 -3.24 -5.70 5.49
CA ILE A 148 -4.37 -5.01 6.11
C ILE A 148 -5.62 -5.31 5.28
#